data_AF-A0A0D6L441-F1
#
_entry.id   AF-A0A0D6L441-F1
#
_cell.length_a   1.000
_cell.length_b   1.000
_cell.length_c   1.000
_cell.angle_alpha   90.00
_cell.angle_beta   90.00
_cell.angle_gamma   90.00
#
_symmetry.space_group_name_H-M   'P 1'
#
loop_
_entity.id
_entity.type
_entity.pdbx_description
1 polymer ?
#
loop_
_entity_poly.entity_id
_entity_poly.type
_entity_poly.pdbx_seq_one_letter_code
_entity_poly.pdbx_strand_id
1 'polypeptide(L)'
;IKRNFSKVKSWTKKVDIFNMDYIVLPINDEMHWYLVIIVKPALAVVTKRTEDVDQARKRGSFRDNPDTFIVVLDSLPDPNDVKRKCVLDILRDYLECELADKRGTQEELYLDRTRIGALYPAGVPHQENYVDCGLYLLQFAEAFLTKPPTGRAWQRLEAYEHHQGRGVSVETATLVIE
;
A
#
# COMPACT_ATOMS: atom_id res chain seq x y z
N ILE A 1 -13.55 -8.93 2.49
CA ILE A 1 -14.08 -7.57 2.79
C ILE A 1 -15.52 -7.30 2.32
N LYS A 2 -15.99 -7.91 1.22
CA LYS A 2 -17.20 -7.50 0.49
C LYS A 2 -18.47 -7.36 1.33
N ARG A 3 -18.66 -8.19 2.37
CA ARG A 3 -19.81 -8.10 3.30
C ARG A 3 -19.75 -6.91 4.27
N ASN A 4 -18.56 -6.40 4.58
CA ASN A 4 -18.36 -5.30 5.53
C ASN A 4 -18.22 -3.94 4.85
N PHE A 5 -18.02 -3.88 3.52
CA PHE A 5 -17.85 -2.63 2.78
C PHE A 5 -19.00 -1.64 3.01
N SER A 6 -20.24 -2.13 3.13
CA SER A 6 -21.42 -1.30 3.41
C SER A 6 -21.29 -0.44 4.69
N LYS A 7 -20.47 -0.85 5.66
CA LYS A 7 -20.23 -0.12 6.91
C LYS A 7 -19.31 1.10 6.73
N VAL A 8 -18.47 1.08 5.70
CA VAL A 8 -17.45 2.12 5.43
C VAL A 8 -17.67 2.86 4.12
N LYS A 9 -18.54 2.38 3.24
CA LYS A 9 -18.90 3.01 1.95
C LYS A 9 -19.27 4.50 2.09
N SER A 10 -19.88 4.89 3.21
CA SER A 10 -20.28 6.28 3.44
C SER A 10 -19.09 7.24 3.63
N TRP A 11 -17.91 6.72 4.01
CA TRP A 11 -16.72 7.53 4.26
C TRP A 11 -16.22 8.22 2.98
N THR A 12 -16.42 7.56 1.83
CA THR A 12 -16.07 8.07 0.51
C THR A 12 -17.28 8.60 -0.27
N LYS A 13 -18.42 8.89 0.38
CA LYS A 13 -19.67 9.22 -0.33
C LYS A 13 -19.54 10.41 -1.30
N LYS A 14 -18.70 11.39 -0.97
CA LYS A 14 -18.52 12.63 -1.73
C LYS A 14 -17.20 12.70 -2.50
N VAL A 15 -16.38 11.65 -2.43
CA VAL A 15 -15.03 11.64 -3.02
C VAL A 15 -14.83 10.36 -3.81
N ASP A 16 -14.24 10.48 -4.99
CA ASP A 16 -13.72 9.33 -5.73
C ASP A 16 -12.24 9.17 -5.38
N ILE A 17 -11.92 8.13 -4.61
CA ILE A 17 -10.56 7.87 -4.14
C ILE A 17 -9.58 7.55 -5.29
N PHE A 18 -10.09 7.16 -6.46
CA PHE A 18 -9.24 6.92 -7.64
C PHE A 18 -8.80 8.24 -8.31
N ASN A 19 -9.35 9.39 -7.93
CA ASN A 19 -8.84 10.69 -8.35
C ASN A 19 -7.70 11.20 -7.46
N MET A 20 -7.34 10.45 -6.41
CA MET A 20 -6.30 10.83 -5.47
C MET A 20 -4.95 10.25 -5.88
N ASP A 21 -3.89 10.96 -5.56
CA ASP A 21 -2.52 10.47 -5.71
C ASP A 21 -2.12 9.55 -4.55
N TYR A 22 -2.66 9.81 -3.36
CA TYR A 22 -2.34 9.09 -2.13
C TYR A 22 -3.60 8.83 -1.30
N ILE A 23 -3.69 7.64 -0.71
CA ILE A 23 -4.68 7.31 0.32
C ILE A 23 -3.92 6.92 1.58
N VAL A 24 -4.00 7.75 2.61
CA VAL A 24 -3.29 7.56 3.88
C VAL A 24 -4.20 6.84 4.88
N LEU A 25 -3.75 5.69 5.37
CA LEU A 25 -4.53 4.76 6.19
C LEU A 25 -3.76 4.42 7.47
N PRO A 26 -4.10 5.03 8.63
CA PRO A 26 -3.57 4.56 9.90
C PRO A 26 -4.22 3.22 10.25
N ILE A 27 -3.40 2.20 10.52
CA ILE A 27 -3.88 0.87 10.90
C ILE A 27 -3.50 0.59 12.34
N ASN A 28 -4.47 0.10 13.12
CA ASN A 28 -4.25 -0.52 14.41
C ASN A 28 -4.61 -2.01 14.29
N ASP A 29 -3.65 -2.88 14.60
CA ASP A 29 -3.88 -4.30 14.79
C ASP A 29 -3.33 -4.71 16.16
N GLU A 30 -4.19 -5.16 17.07
CA GLU A 30 -3.83 -5.61 18.42
C GLU A 30 -2.88 -4.66 19.19
N MET A 31 -3.24 -3.38 19.29
CA MET A 31 -2.47 -2.33 19.98
C MET A 31 -1.18 -1.90 19.27
N HIS A 32 -0.89 -2.44 18.08
CA HIS A 32 0.21 -2.01 17.24
C HIS A 32 -0.28 -1.05 16.15
N TRP A 33 0.28 0.17 16.12
CA TRP A 33 -0.04 1.18 15.12
C TRP A 33 1.03 1.22 14.03
N TYR A 34 0.59 1.23 12.77
CA TYR A 34 1.46 1.45 11.61
C TYR A 34 0.71 2.22 10.53
N LEU A 35 1.48 2.82 9.62
CA LEU A 35 0.91 3.63 8.54
C LEU A 35 0.94 2.85 7.23
N VAL A 36 -0.20 2.83 6.54
CA VAL A 36 -0.29 2.34 5.17
C VAL A 36 -0.61 3.50 4.24
N ILE A 37 0.06 3.56 3.08
CA ILE A 37 -0.20 4.56 2.05
C ILE A 37 -0.41 3.86 0.71
N ILE A 38 -1.58 4.05 0.11
CA ILE A 38 -1.84 3.60 -1.27
C ILE A 38 -1.44 4.72 -2.22
N VAL A 39 -0.48 4.44 -3.10
CA VAL A 39 0.08 5.39 -4.08
C VAL A 39 -0.53 5.12 -5.44
N LYS A 40 -1.09 6.16 -6.06
CA LYS A 40 -1.66 6.17 -7.42
C LYS A 40 -2.68 5.04 -7.66
N PRO A 41 -3.78 4.95 -6.88
CA PRO A 41 -4.79 3.89 -6.98
C PRO A 41 -5.42 3.75 -8.38
N ALA A 42 -5.54 4.83 -9.15
CA ALA A 42 -6.09 4.77 -10.51
C ALA A 42 -5.29 3.91 -11.48
N LEU A 43 -3.97 3.73 -11.28
CA LEU A 43 -3.13 3.00 -12.23
C LEU A 43 -3.39 1.49 -12.23
N ALA A 44 -4.01 0.97 -11.16
CA ALA A 44 -4.50 -0.41 -11.12
C ALA A 44 -5.88 -0.59 -11.78
N VAL A 45 -6.55 0.48 -12.21
CA VAL A 45 -7.86 0.41 -12.87
C VAL A 45 -7.65 0.24 -14.38
N VAL A 46 -8.23 -0.81 -14.94
CA VAL A 46 -8.08 -1.19 -16.36
C VAL A 46 -9.43 -1.43 -17.02
N THR A 47 -9.50 -1.21 -18.34
CA THR A 47 -10.69 -1.50 -19.17
C THR A 47 -10.71 -2.92 -19.70
N LYS A 48 -9.61 -3.66 -19.57
CA LYS A 48 -9.49 -5.07 -19.95
C LYS A 48 -8.68 -5.80 -18.89
N ARG A 49 -9.17 -6.95 -18.43
CA ARG A 49 -8.40 -7.83 -17.56
C ARG A 49 -7.23 -8.43 -18.34
N THR A 50 -6.02 -8.07 -17.93
CA THR A 50 -4.78 -8.63 -18.48
C THR A 50 -4.10 -9.63 -17.53
N GLU A 51 -4.57 -9.70 -16.29
CA GLU A 51 -4.02 -10.59 -15.27
C GLU A 51 -4.54 -12.03 -15.43
N ASP A 52 -3.67 -12.99 -15.12
CA ASP A 52 -4.08 -14.36 -14.83
C ASP A 52 -4.84 -14.37 -13.51
N VAL A 53 -6.11 -14.76 -13.54
CA VAL A 53 -7.02 -14.71 -12.38
C VAL A 53 -6.55 -15.62 -11.24
N ASP A 54 -5.94 -16.76 -11.55
CA ASP A 54 -5.46 -17.69 -10.54
C ASP A 54 -4.18 -17.17 -9.90
N GLN A 55 -3.30 -16.53 -10.67
CA GLN A 55 -2.14 -15.82 -10.12
C GLN A 55 -2.58 -14.63 -9.26
N ALA A 56 -3.49 -13.79 -9.74
CA ALA A 56 -3.99 -12.61 -9.05
C ALA A 56 -4.66 -12.94 -7.72
N ARG A 57 -5.18 -14.16 -7.53
CA ARG A 57 -5.76 -14.65 -6.27
C ARG A 57 -4.72 -15.10 -5.26
N LYS A 58 -3.49 -15.40 -5.66
CA LYS A 58 -2.43 -15.82 -4.76
C LYS A 58 -2.02 -14.66 -3.86
N ARG A 59 -1.96 -14.89 -2.54
CA ARG A 59 -1.57 -13.86 -1.57
C ARG A 59 -0.20 -13.30 -1.89
N GLY A 60 -0.07 -11.98 -1.81
CA GLY A 60 1.20 -11.29 -2.10
C GLY A 60 1.65 -11.35 -3.56
N SER A 61 0.84 -11.89 -4.49
CA SER A 61 1.17 -11.83 -5.92
C SER A 61 1.06 -10.40 -6.44
N PHE A 62 2.02 -10.01 -7.26
CA PHE A 62 2.02 -8.81 -8.10
C PHE A 62 3.04 -9.05 -9.22
N ARG A 63 2.94 -8.27 -10.30
CA ARG A 63 3.87 -8.34 -11.43
C ARG A 63 5.18 -7.61 -11.10
N ASP A 64 6.26 -7.89 -11.83
CA ASP A 64 7.60 -7.34 -11.55
C ASP A 64 7.67 -5.81 -11.50
N ASN A 65 6.82 -5.11 -12.26
CA ASN A 65 6.76 -3.65 -12.30
C ASN A 65 5.33 -3.14 -12.05
N PRO A 66 4.84 -3.17 -10.80
CA PRO A 66 3.50 -2.70 -10.47
C PRO A 66 3.37 -1.18 -10.67
N ASP A 67 2.15 -0.68 -10.89
CA ASP A 67 1.92 0.75 -11.14
C ASP A 67 1.38 1.47 -9.89
N THR A 68 0.70 0.72 -9.03
CA THR A 68 0.13 1.18 -7.76
C THR A 68 0.89 0.49 -6.64
N PHE A 69 1.17 1.20 -5.55
CA PHE A 69 1.89 0.65 -4.40
C PHE A 69 1.08 0.78 -3.13
N ILE A 70 1.12 -0.26 -2.30
CA ILE A 70 0.70 -0.21 -0.90
C ILE A 70 1.98 -0.16 -0.08
N VAL A 71 2.34 1.04 0.36
CA VAL A 71 3.53 1.32 1.16
C VAL A 71 3.18 1.08 2.62
N VAL A 72 3.99 0.28 3.32
CA VAL A 72 3.83 -0.01 4.76
C VAL A 72 5.00 0.61 5.51
N LEU A 73 4.69 1.54 6.42
CA LEU A 73 5.65 2.18 7.32
C LEU A 73 5.34 1.72 8.74
N ASP A 74 6.27 0.94 9.30
CA ASP A 74 6.09 0.27 10.58
C ASP A 74 7.38 0.44 11.40
N SER A 75 7.26 1.03 12.58
CA SER A 75 8.40 1.23 13.48
C SER A 75 8.81 -0.03 14.25
N LEU A 76 7.96 -1.07 14.25
CA LEU A 76 8.22 -2.35 14.90
C LEU A 76 7.72 -3.52 14.02
N PRO A 77 8.36 -3.75 12.86
CA PRO A 77 7.95 -4.80 11.94
C PRO A 77 8.29 -6.18 12.50
N ASP A 78 7.32 -7.08 12.45
CA ASP A 78 7.52 -8.51 12.68
C ASP A 78 7.41 -9.27 11.34
N PRO A 79 8.50 -9.86 10.81
CA PRO A 79 8.48 -10.58 9.53
C PRO A 79 7.56 -11.81 9.53
N ASN A 80 7.21 -12.33 10.71
CA ASN A 80 6.32 -13.47 10.88
C ASN A 80 4.84 -13.06 11.01
N ASP A 81 4.53 -11.77 11.02
CA ASP A 81 3.16 -11.29 11.14
C ASP A 81 2.34 -11.62 9.88
N VAL A 82 1.52 -12.68 10.01
CA VAL A 82 0.63 -13.15 8.95
C VAL A 82 -0.54 -12.17 8.74
N LYS A 83 -0.93 -11.39 9.75
CA LYS A 83 -2.03 -10.43 9.65
C LYS A 83 -1.61 -9.23 8.82
N ARG A 84 -0.38 -8.73 8.99
CA ARG A 84 0.20 -7.71 8.10
C ARG A 84 0.18 -8.16 6.63
N LYS A 85 0.46 -9.44 6.37
CA LYS A 85 0.34 -10.03 5.02
C LYS A 85 -1.10 -10.06 4.49
N CYS A 86 -2.10 -10.15 5.37
CA CYS A 86 -3.52 -10.10 5.01
C CYS A 86 -4.00 -8.67 4.67
N VAL A 87 -3.36 -7.62 5.21
CA VAL A 87 -3.75 -6.22 4.98
C VAL A 87 -3.72 -5.88 3.50
N LEU A 88 -2.70 -6.34 2.77
CA LEU A 88 -2.60 -6.16 1.33
C LEU A 88 -3.85 -6.69 0.60
N ASP A 89 -4.28 -7.91 0.93
CA ASP A 89 -5.46 -8.52 0.32
C ASP A 89 -6.75 -7.79 0.73
N ILE A 90 -6.85 -7.35 1.99
CA ILE A 90 -7.98 -6.55 2.50
C ILE A 90 -8.11 -5.22 1.74
N LEU A 91 -6.98 -4.54 1.50
CA LEU A 91 -6.97 -3.26 0.80
C LEU A 91 -7.26 -3.41 -0.69
N ARG A 92 -6.74 -4.47 -1.33
CA ARG A 92 -7.12 -4.82 -2.71
C ARG A 92 -8.62 -5.10 -2.83
N ASP A 93 -9.18 -5.89 -1.91
CA ASP A 93 -10.62 -6.14 -1.84
C ASP A 93 -11.42 -4.83 -1.64
N TYR A 94 -10.92 -3.91 -0.80
CA TYR A 94 -11.55 -2.62 -0.54
C TYR A 94 -11.57 -1.74 -1.81
N LEU A 95 -10.44 -1.65 -2.52
CA LEU A 95 -10.35 -0.95 -3.79
C LEU A 95 -11.29 -1.54 -4.85
N GLU A 96 -11.43 -2.86 -4.93
CA GLU A 96 -12.42 -3.48 -5.84
C GLU A 96 -13.85 -3.02 -5.51
N CYS A 97 -14.20 -2.97 -4.22
CA CYS A 97 -15.53 -2.53 -3.78
C CYS A 97 -15.77 -1.05 -4.06
N GLU A 98 -14.78 -0.19 -3.80
CA GLU A 98 -14.85 1.24 -4.12
C GLU A 98 -14.96 1.47 -5.63
N LEU A 99 -14.22 0.72 -6.46
CA LEU A 99 -14.30 0.87 -7.92
C LEU A 99 -15.71 0.56 -8.42
N ALA A 100 -16.28 -0.56 -7.94
CA ALA A 100 -17.65 -0.93 -8.28
C ALA A 100 -18.68 0.11 -7.79
N ASP A 101 -18.46 0.72 -6.62
CA ASP A 101 -19.35 1.73 -6.06
C ASP A 101 -19.31 3.07 -6.81
N LYS A 102 -18.11 3.55 -7.15
CA LYS A 102 -17.91 4.88 -7.74
C LYS A 102 -18.06 4.91 -9.25
N ARG A 103 -17.60 3.86 -9.94
CA ARG A 103 -17.46 3.85 -11.41
C ARG A 103 -18.15 2.67 -12.09
N GLY A 104 -18.67 1.71 -11.32
CA GLY A 104 -19.25 0.47 -11.85
C GLY A 104 -20.51 0.63 -12.72
N THR A 105 -21.09 1.83 -12.81
CA THR A 105 -22.25 2.12 -13.68
C THR A 105 -21.89 2.78 -15.00
N GLN A 106 -20.66 3.28 -15.14
CA GLN A 106 -20.26 4.12 -16.28
C GLN A 106 -19.56 3.31 -17.37
N GLU A 107 -18.67 2.38 -16.99
CA GLU A 107 -17.89 1.57 -17.92
C GLU A 107 -17.55 0.21 -17.28
N GLU A 108 -17.25 -0.79 -18.12
CA GLU A 108 -16.75 -2.08 -17.65
C GLU A 108 -15.28 -1.95 -17.22
N LEU A 109 -15.09 -1.53 -15.96
CA LEU A 109 -13.79 -1.33 -15.33
C LEU A 109 -13.46 -2.47 -14.38
N TYR A 110 -12.19 -2.82 -14.31
CA TYR A 110 -11.66 -3.82 -13.40
C TYR A 110 -10.48 -3.27 -12.62
N LEU A 111 -10.31 -3.77 -11.40
CA LEU A 111 -9.07 -3.61 -10.66
C LEU A 111 -8.15 -4.77 -11.02
N ASP A 112 -7.02 -4.49 -11.66
CA ASP A 112 -5.94 -5.46 -11.90
C ASP A 112 -5.09 -5.54 -10.62
N ARG A 113 -5.28 -6.61 -9.84
CA ARG A 113 -4.62 -6.81 -8.55
C ARG A 113 -3.10 -6.97 -8.74
N THR A 114 -2.66 -7.48 -9.89
CA THR A 114 -1.23 -7.67 -10.15
C THR A 114 -0.47 -6.37 -10.32
N ARG A 115 -1.16 -5.26 -10.63
CA ARG A 115 -0.59 -3.90 -10.69
C ARG A 115 -0.40 -3.24 -9.33
N ILE A 116 -0.90 -3.85 -8.26
CA ILE A 116 -0.84 -3.30 -6.90
C ILE A 116 0.27 -4.02 -6.12
N GLY A 117 1.48 -3.47 -6.12
CA GLY A 117 2.60 -3.99 -5.34
C GLY A 117 2.50 -3.64 -3.85
N ALA A 118 3.18 -4.42 -3.01
CA ALA A 118 3.48 -4.00 -1.64
C ALA A 118 4.88 -3.39 -1.62
N LEU A 119 5.12 -2.43 -0.73
CA LEU A 119 6.45 -1.85 -0.55
C LEU A 119 6.75 -1.63 0.93
N TYR A 120 7.92 -2.12 1.36
CA TYR A 120 8.43 -1.96 2.72
C TYR A 120 9.73 -1.15 2.68
N PRO A 121 9.69 0.18 2.84
CA PRO A 121 10.87 1.01 2.69
C PRO A 121 11.97 0.65 3.70
N ALA A 122 13.21 0.58 3.22
CA ALA A 122 14.37 0.39 4.06
C ALA A 122 14.77 1.69 4.77
N GLY A 123 15.36 1.57 5.95
CA GLY A 123 15.90 2.71 6.70
C GLY A 123 14.82 3.58 7.38
N VAL A 124 13.58 3.10 7.45
CA VAL A 124 12.55 3.74 8.26
C VAL A 124 12.97 3.68 9.74
N PRO A 125 12.82 4.78 10.52
CA PRO A 125 13.10 4.77 11.95
C PRO A 125 12.32 3.68 12.69
N HIS A 126 13.01 2.94 13.57
CA HIS A 126 12.42 1.88 14.38
C HIS A 126 12.35 2.30 15.83
N GLN A 127 11.29 1.87 16.50
CA GLN A 127 11.16 2.01 17.95
C GLN A 127 11.81 0.84 18.68
N GLU A 128 12.22 1.07 19.92
CA GLU A 128 12.79 0.04 20.79
C GLU A 128 11.81 -0.45 21.86
N ASN A 129 10.62 0.14 21.94
CA ASN A 129 9.56 -0.21 22.90
C ASN A 129 8.23 -0.50 22.19
N TYR A 130 7.20 -0.87 22.97
CA TYR A 130 5.89 -1.31 22.45
C TYR A 130 4.78 -0.25 22.54
N VAL A 131 5.10 0.99 22.93
CA VAL A 131 4.08 2.02 23.22
C VAL A 131 4.18 3.24 22.31
N ASP A 132 5.33 3.45 21.66
CA ASP A 132 5.57 4.63 20.83
C ASP A 132 5.06 4.50 19.40
N CYS A 133 4.48 3.35 19.00
CA CYS A 133 4.14 3.09 17.59
C CYS A 133 3.17 4.13 17.01
N GLY A 134 2.27 4.66 17.84
CA GLY A 134 1.39 5.76 17.47
C GLY A 134 2.13 7.08 17.20
N LEU A 135 3.21 7.38 17.94
CA LEU A 135 4.04 8.57 17.71
C LEU A 135 4.83 8.43 16.41
N TYR A 136 5.41 7.26 16.16
CA TYR A 136 6.09 6.97 14.89
C TYR A 136 5.14 7.06 13.70
N LEU A 137 3.91 6.55 13.82
CA LEU A 137 2.88 6.69 12.79
C LEU A 137 2.63 8.16 12.44
N LEU A 138 2.52 9.04 13.45
CA LEU A 138 2.33 10.48 13.22
C LEU A 138 3.55 11.10 12.53
N GLN A 139 4.77 10.75 12.96
CA GLN A 139 6.00 11.22 12.32
C GLN A 139 6.09 10.77 10.86
N PHE A 140 5.74 9.52 10.56
CA PHE A 140 5.70 8.98 9.20
C PHE A 140 4.71 9.74 8.33
N ALA A 141 3.51 10.03 8.87
CA ALA A 141 2.49 10.80 8.16
C ALA A 141 2.95 12.23 7.89
N GLU A 142 3.53 12.91 8.89
CA GLU A 142 4.07 14.27 8.74
C GLU A 142 5.16 14.33 7.67
N ALA A 143 6.16 13.46 7.75
CA ALA A 143 7.27 13.43 6.81
C ALA A 143 6.79 13.16 5.38
N PHE A 144 5.88 12.19 5.21
CA PHE A 144 5.31 11.87 3.91
C PHE A 144 4.49 13.03 3.33
N LEU A 145 3.62 13.64 4.13
CA LEU A 145 2.73 14.71 3.65
C LEU A 145 3.48 16.02 3.39
N THR A 146 4.58 16.26 4.10
CA THR A 146 5.44 17.44 3.90
C THR A 146 6.26 17.31 2.63
N LYS A 147 6.82 16.12 2.36
CA LYS A 147 7.69 15.88 1.20
C LYS A 147 7.45 14.49 0.63
N PRO A 148 6.34 14.30 -0.11
CA PRO A 148 6.03 12.99 -0.67
C PRO A 148 7.11 12.57 -1.67
N PRO A 149 7.53 11.29 -1.69
CA PRO A 149 8.50 10.82 -2.66
C PRO A 149 7.98 11.01 -4.09
N THR A 150 8.86 11.45 -4.99
CA THR A 150 8.53 11.69 -6.42
C THR A 150 8.96 10.50 -7.29
N GLY A 151 8.49 10.42 -8.54
CA GLY A 151 8.55 9.22 -9.40
C GLY A 151 9.86 8.43 -9.46
N ARG A 152 11.04 9.09 -9.40
CA ARG A 152 12.35 8.37 -9.37
C ARG A 152 12.67 7.72 -8.03
N ALA A 153 12.09 8.20 -6.94
CA ALA A 153 12.26 7.66 -5.59
C ALA A 153 11.52 6.32 -5.44
N TRP A 154 10.34 6.19 -6.05
CA TRP A 154 9.57 4.93 -6.08
C TRP A 154 10.28 3.84 -6.89
N GLN A 155 10.86 4.19 -8.05
CA GLN A 155 11.66 3.28 -8.89
C GLN A 155 12.91 2.74 -8.19
N ARG A 156 13.50 3.49 -7.24
CA ARG A 156 14.65 3.04 -6.44
C ARG A 156 14.25 2.07 -5.32
N LEU A 157 13.03 2.19 -4.82
CA LEU A 157 12.48 1.27 -3.82
C LEU A 157 12.09 -0.08 -4.46
N GLU A 158 11.63 -0.09 -5.72
CA GLU A 158 11.44 -1.30 -6.54
C GLU A 158 12.76 -2.07 -6.77
N ALA A 159 13.85 -1.36 -7.06
CA ALA A 159 15.17 -1.96 -7.25
C ALA A 159 15.76 -2.58 -5.96
N TYR A 160 15.25 -2.18 -4.77
CA TYR A 160 15.71 -2.68 -3.47
C TYR A 160 15.15 -4.08 -3.14
N GLU A 161 13.88 -4.37 -3.48
CA GLU A 161 13.30 -5.70 -3.23
C GLU A 161 13.84 -6.77 -4.19
N HIS A 162 14.15 -6.42 -5.44
CA HIS A 162 14.63 -7.37 -6.45
C HIS A 162 16.08 -7.87 -6.19
N HIS A 163 16.84 -7.21 -5.31
CA HIS A 163 18.24 -7.53 -5.00
C HIS A 163 18.44 -8.30 -3.68
N GLN A 164 17.40 -8.59 -2.89
CA GLN A 164 17.50 -9.34 -1.62
C GLN A 164 17.79 -10.85 -1.79
N GLY A 165 18.39 -11.25 -2.92
CA GLY A 165 19.00 -12.56 -3.14
C GLY A 165 20.53 -12.57 -3.23
N ARG A 166 21.21 -11.41 -3.21
CA ARG A 166 22.68 -11.35 -3.19
C ARG A 166 23.15 -10.17 -2.36
N GLY A 167 23.82 -10.48 -1.25
CA GLY A 167 24.45 -9.49 -0.38
C GLY A 167 25.38 -8.58 -1.19
N VAL A 168 24.99 -7.32 -1.33
CA VAL A 168 25.87 -6.21 -1.72
C VAL A 168 25.42 -5.00 -0.93
N SER A 169 26.36 -4.44 -0.16
CA SER A 169 26.24 -3.13 0.48
C SER A 169 26.38 -2.06 -0.60
N VAL A 170 25.35 -1.24 -0.82
CA VAL A 170 25.45 0.00 -1.60
C VAL A 170 24.55 1.06 -0.96
N GLU A 171 25.10 2.28 -0.86
CA GLU A 171 24.56 3.47 -0.21
C GLU A 171 23.04 3.61 -0.31
N THR A 172 22.42 3.58 0.87
CA THR A 172 21.00 3.82 1.10
C THR A 172 20.57 5.11 0.42
N ALA A 173 19.65 5.00 -0.56
CA ALA A 173 18.72 6.09 -0.83
C ALA A 173 17.79 6.17 0.39
N THR A 174 18.33 6.76 1.46
CA THR A 174 17.62 7.00 2.70
C THR A 174 16.36 7.78 2.32
N LEU A 175 15.20 7.21 2.61
CA LEU A 175 14.03 8.00 2.90
C LEU A 175 14.43 8.75 4.18
N VAL A 176 15.16 9.86 4.01
CA VAL A 176 15.57 10.70 5.13
C VAL A 176 14.28 11.34 5.61
N ILE A 177 13.66 10.65 6.54
CA ILE A 177 12.65 11.18 7.44
C ILE A 177 13.46 11.97 8.47
N GLU A 178 13.91 13.16 8.07
CA GLU A 178 14.42 14.21 8.97
C GLU A 178 13.25 15.08 9.43
#